data_AF-A0A8J5VK67-F1
#
_entry.id   AF-A0A8J5VK67-F1
#
_cell.length_a   1.000
_cell.length_b   1.000
_cell.length_c   1.000
_cell.angle_alpha   90.00
_cell.angle_beta   90.00
_cell.angle_gamma   90.00
#
_symmetry.space_group_name_H-M   'P 1'
#
loop_
_entity.id
_entity.type
_entity.pdbx_description
1 polymer ?
#
loop_
_entity_poly.entity_id
_entity_poly.type
_entity_poly.pdbx_seq_one_letter_code
_entity_poly.pdbx_strand_id
1 'polypeptide(L)'
;MQNSDKLSALGVQDGDLVMMVKITSNDRASQNVIRLNPDGSAVDPQAFRQHIRGDSQLMAQLLQNDPTLAQAILGDDINELQNTLRSRHQQRLELKRKQEEELALMYADPFDVEAQKKIEAAIRQKGIDENWEAALEHNPEAFARVVMLYVDMEVNGVPLKAFVDSGAQSTIISKSCAERCGLLRLLDQRYRGIAVGVGQSEILGRIHVAPIKIGHVFYPCSFTVLDAPNMEFLFGLDMLRKHQCIIDLKENVLRVGGGEVSVPFLQGE
;
A
#
# COMPACT_ATOMS: atom_id res chain seq x y z
N MET A 1 16.44 36.44 3.26
CA MET A 1 15.75 36.81 4.50
C MET A 1 16.70 36.59 5.65
N GLN A 2 16.92 37.62 6.47
CA GLN A 2 17.47 37.40 7.80
C GLN A 2 16.29 36.98 8.70
N ASN A 3 16.51 36.05 9.63
CA ASN A 3 15.45 35.47 10.47
C ASN A 3 14.77 36.49 11.43
N SER A 4 15.16 37.76 11.38
CA SER A 4 14.71 38.85 12.26
C SER A 4 13.62 39.73 11.66
N ASP A 5 13.30 39.59 10.37
CA ASP A 5 12.39 40.52 9.69
C ASP A 5 10.91 40.12 9.87
N LYS A 6 10.04 41.11 10.13
CA LYS A 6 8.60 40.90 10.28
C LYS A 6 7.93 40.65 8.92
N LEU A 7 7.01 39.69 8.84
CA LEU A 7 6.28 39.33 7.61
C LEU A 7 5.52 40.50 6.97
N SER A 8 5.08 41.47 7.77
CA SER A 8 4.44 42.70 7.29
C SER A 8 5.36 43.57 6.42
N ALA A 9 6.68 43.51 6.61
CA ALA A 9 7.65 44.24 5.79
C ALA A 9 7.80 43.62 4.39
N LEU A 10 7.30 42.41 4.19
CA LEU A 10 7.32 41.67 2.92
C LEU A 10 5.97 41.70 2.21
N GLY A 11 5.02 42.50 2.71
CA GLY A 11 3.72 42.74 2.08
C GLY A 11 2.65 41.68 2.35
N VAL A 12 2.89 40.74 3.27
CA VAL A 12 1.89 39.72 3.67
C VAL A 12 0.82 40.37 4.56
N GLN A 13 -0.44 40.19 4.20
CA GLN A 13 -1.60 40.77 4.88
C GLN A 13 -2.46 39.71 5.56
N ASP A 14 -3.39 40.17 6.40
CA ASP A 14 -4.28 39.29 7.16
C ASP A 14 -5.27 38.61 6.20
N GLY A 15 -5.25 37.27 6.17
CA GLY A 15 -6.00 36.45 5.21
C GLY A 15 -5.14 35.78 4.12
N ASP A 16 -3.86 36.12 4.02
CA ASP A 16 -2.95 35.47 3.08
C ASP A 16 -2.53 34.07 3.58
N LEU A 17 -2.60 33.08 2.68
CA LEU A 17 -2.14 31.72 2.93
C LEU A 17 -0.62 31.63 2.73
N VAL A 18 0.10 31.38 3.82
CA VAL A 18 1.57 31.19 3.80
C VAL A 18 1.89 29.70 3.89
N MET A 19 2.53 29.16 2.85
CA MET A 19 2.96 27.76 2.81
C MET A 19 4.37 27.61 3.40
N MET A 20 4.50 26.89 4.53
CA MET A 20 5.80 26.51 5.07
C MET A 20 6.31 25.25 4.38
N VAL A 21 7.31 25.40 3.52
CA VAL A 21 8.06 24.26 2.97
C VAL A 21 9.26 23.99 3.87
N LYS A 22 9.36 22.78 4.43
CA LYS A 22 10.49 22.34 5.23
C LYS A 22 11.67 22.05 4.28
N ILE A 23 12.42 23.08 3.94
CA ILE A 23 13.59 22.95 3.07
C ILE A 23 14.73 22.36 3.89
N THR A 24 15.06 21.08 3.67
CA THR A 24 16.33 20.55 4.15
C THR A 24 17.45 21.22 3.35
N SER A 25 18.56 21.58 4.01
CA SER A 25 19.70 22.23 3.37
C SER A 25 20.32 21.40 2.23
N ASN A 26 20.02 20.09 2.17
CA ASN A 26 20.48 19.19 1.12
C ASN A 26 19.65 19.28 -0.19
N ASP A 27 18.38 19.68 -0.13
CA ASP A 27 17.51 19.74 -1.32
C ASP A 27 17.80 20.98 -2.19
N ARG A 28 18.17 22.11 -1.58
CA ARG A 28 18.51 23.34 -2.33
C ARG A 28 19.79 23.21 -3.15
N ALA A 29 20.76 22.41 -2.69
CA ALA A 29 21.98 22.13 -3.43
C ALA A 29 21.68 21.21 -4.63
N SER A 30 20.93 20.12 -4.41
CA SER A 30 20.54 19.15 -5.44
C SER A 30 19.66 19.77 -6.55
N GLN A 31 18.75 20.68 -6.21
CA GLN A 31 17.89 21.37 -7.20
C GLN A 31 18.65 22.38 -8.09
N ASN A 32 19.81 22.87 -7.67
CA ASN A 32 20.64 23.73 -8.50
C ASN A 32 21.56 22.94 -9.45
N VAL A 33 21.93 21.71 -9.08
CA VAL A 33 22.86 20.83 -9.81
C VAL A 33 22.23 20.17 -11.05
N ILE A 34 20.89 20.06 -11.10
CA ILE A 34 20.15 19.36 -12.17
C ILE A 34 19.38 20.33 -13.08
N ARG A 35 19.70 21.64 -13.06
CA ARG A 35 18.98 22.61 -13.89
C ARG A 35 19.34 22.45 -15.37
N LEU A 36 18.32 22.49 -16.22
CA LEU A 36 18.45 22.51 -17.67
C LEU A 36 18.13 23.90 -18.21
N ASN A 37 18.84 24.30 -19.25
CA ASN A 37 18.59 25.49 -20.05
C ASN A 37 17.33 25.30 -20.92
N PRO A 38 16.77 26.39 -21.49
CA PRO A 38 15.62 26.31 -22.40
C PRO A 38 15.87 25.50 -23.68
N ASP A 39 17.13 25.30 -24.07
CA ASP A 39 17.54 24.44 -25.18
C ASP A 39 17.70 22.97 -24.78
N GLY A 40 17.46 22.64 -23.50
CA GLY A 40 17.57 21.32 -22.92
C GLY A 40 18.97 20.93 -22.45
N SER A 41 19.97 21.80 -22.60
CA SER A 41 21.35 21.55 -22.17
C SER A 41 21.48 21.72 -20.65
N ALA A 42 22.41 21.02 -19.97
CA ALA A 42 22.58 21.23 -18.53
C ALA A 42 23.29 22.56 -18.24
N VAL A 43 22.78 23.32 -17.27
CA VAL A 43 23.35 24.62 -16.83
C VAL A 43 24.77 24.44 -16.29
N ASP A 44 25.00 23.38 -15.52
CA ASP A 44 26.32 22.92 -15.11
C ASP A 44 26.54 21.47 -15.59
N PRO A 45 27.20 21.28 -16.74
CA PRO A 45 27.42 19.95 -17.31
C PRO A 45 28.24 19.01 -16.43
N GLN A 46 29.19 19.56 -15.66
CA GLN A 46 30.09 18.75 -14.82
C GLN A 46 29.38 18.31 -13.55
N ALA A 47 28.67 19.23 -12.90
CA ALA A 47 27.90 18.91 -11.70
C ALA A 47 26.75 17.94 -12.01
N PHE A 48 26.06 18.12 -13.15
CA PHE A 48 25.01 17.20 -13.62
C PHE A 48 25.55 15.76 -13.80
N ARG A 49 26.70 15.62 -14.47
CA ARG A 49 27.34 14.32 -14.71
C ARG A 49 27.79 13.66 -13.41
N GLN A 50 28.41 14.42 -12.50
CA GLN A 50 28.88 13.91 -11.22
C GLN A 50 27.74 13.47 -10.31
N HIS A 51 26.62 14.21 -10.33
CA HIS A 51 25.42 13.88 -9.57
C HIS A 51 24.82 12.55 -10.04
N ILE A 52 24.61 12.38 -11.35
CA ILE A 52 24.03 11.14 -11.90
C ILE A 52 24.97 9.95 -11.70
N ARG A 53 26.29 10.15 -11.84
CA ARG A 53 27.27 9.09 -11.56
C ARG A 53 27.30 8.69 -10.08
N GLY A 54 27.01 9.63 -9.18
CA GLY A 54 26.94 9.39 -7.74
C GLY A 54 25.70 8.62 -7.29
N ASP A 55 24.66 8.56 -8.12
CA ASP A 55 23.42 7.86 -7.84
C ASP A 55 23.33 6.53 -8.63
N SER A 56 23.64 5.44 -7.94
CA SER A 56 23.65 4.09 -8.50
C SER A 56 22.27 3.64 -9.01
N GLN A 57 21.18 4.10 -8.39
CA GLN A 57 19.82 3.72 -8.77
C GLN A 57 19.38 4.47 -10.04
N LEU A 58 19.64 5.78 -10.12
CA LEU A 58 19.36 6.57 -11.31
C LEU A 58 20.18 6.10 -12.52
N MET A 59 21.45 5.74 -12.29
CA MET A 59 22.31 5.25 -13.37
C MET A 59 21.88 3.87 -13.90
N ALA A 60 21.44 2.97 -13.02
CA ALA A 60 20.89 1.68 -13.43
C ALA A 60 19.61 1.84 -14.28
N GLN A 61 18.74 2.78 -13.92
CA GLN A 61 17.54 3.11 -14.70
C GLN A 61 17.88 3.73 -16.06
N LEU A 62 18.85 4.64 -16.11
CA LEU A 62 19.32 5.24 -17.36
C LEU A 62 19.95 4.22 -18.31
N LEU A 63 20.72 3.26 -17.79
CA LEU A 63 21.31 2.20 -18.62
C LEU A 63 20.25 1.29 -19.26
N GLN A 64 19.11 1.06 -18.58
CA GLN A 64 18.02 0.24 -19.10
C GLN A 64 17.11 1.00 -20.06
N ASN A 65 16.73 2.23 -19.70
CA ASN A 65 15.73 3.00 -20.45
C ASN A 65 16.36 3.85 -21.55
N ASP A 66 17.63 4.25 -21.38
CA ASP A 66 18.26 5.21 -22.27
C ASP A 66 19.80 5.07 -22.39
N PRO A 67 20.26 3.99 -23.06
CA PRO A 67 21.67 3.60 -23.06
C PRO A 67 22.60 4.65 -23.66
N THR A 68 22.12 5.47 -24.61
CA THR A 68 22.92 6.51 -25.25
C THR A 68 23.18 7.70 -24.33
N LEU A 69 22.25 8.05 -23.43
CA LEU A 69 22.50 9.08 -22.39
C LEU A 69 23.48 8.57 -21.35
N ALA A 70 23.29 7.33 -20.91
CA ALA A 70 24.16 6.70 -19.93
C ALA A 70 25.62 6.64 -20.44
N GLN A 71 25.82 6.32 -21.71
CA GLN A 71 27.14 6.31 -22.33
C GLN A 71 27.78 7.70 -22.40
N ALA A 72 27.01 8.74 -22.73
CA ALA A 72 27.50 10.12 -22.72
C ALA A 72 27.83 10.65 -21.30
N ILE A 73 27.17 10.13 -20.26
CA ILE A 73 27.47 10.45 -18.85
C ILE A 73 28.72 9.69 -18.36
N LEU A 74 28.96 8.48 -18.87
CA LEU A 74 30.17 7.70 -18.55
C LEU A 74 31.40 8.22 -19.30
N GLY A 75 31.26 8.57 -20.58
CA GLY A 75 32.32 9.15 -21.41
C GLY A 75 32.81 10.50 -20.90
N ASP A 76 34.07 10.85 -21.17
CA ASP A 76 34.71 12.08 -20.67
C ASP A 76 34.42 13.35 -21.49
N ASP A 77 33.62 13.23 -22.56
CA ASP A 77 33.29 14.35 -23.43
C ASP A 77 32.04 15.10 -22.95
N ILE A 78 32.27 16.29 -22.39
CA ILE A 78 31.21 17.19 -21.92
C ILE A 78 30.37 17.74 -23.09
N ASN A 79 30.98 17.94 -24.26
CA ASN A 79 30.27 18.46 -25.42
C ASN A 79 29.31 17.41 -25.99
N GLU A 80 29.73 16.15 -26.00
CA GLU A 80 28.89 15.02 -26.41
C GLU A 80 27.65 14.89 -25.50
N LEU A 81 27.84 15.03 -24.18
CA LEU A 81 26.74 15.05 -23.21
C LEU A 81 25.76 16.20 -23.47
N GLN A 82 26.27 17.42 -23.67
CA GLN A 82 25.43 18.60 -23.92
C GLN A 82 24.64 18.49 -25.24
N ASN A 83 25.27 17.99 -26.31
CA ASN A 83 24.61 17.79 -27.60
C ASN A 83 23.53 16.71 -27.52
N THR A 84 23.81 15.64 -26.78
CA THR A 84 22.86 14.54 -26.53
C THR A 84 21.63 15.02 -25.76
N LEU A 85 21.81 15.88 -24.76
CA LEU A 85 20.72 16.50 -24.00
C LEU A 85 19.85 17.42 -24.88
N ARG A 86 20.47 18.28 -25.71
CA ARG A 86 19.76 19.16 -26.65
C ARG A 86 18.96 18.39 -27.69
N SER A 87 19.57 17.38 -28.30
CA SER A 87 18.92 16.52 -29.31
C SER A 87 17.67 15.85 -28.74
N ARG A 88 17.75 15.33 -27.51
CA ARG A 88 16.57 14.77 -26.83
C ARG A 88 15.49 15.79 -26.53
N HIS A 89 15.88 16.98 -26.10
CA HIS A 89 14.93 18.03 -25.81
C HIS A 89 14.16 18.43 -27.07
N GLN A 90 14.85 18.58 -28.20
CA GLN A 90 14.24 18.84 -29.50
C GLN A 90 13.31 17.71 -29.95
N GLN A 91 13.75 16.45 -29.87
CA GLN A 91 12.90 15.30 -30.20
C GLN A 91 11.63 15.26 -29.34
N ARG A 92 11.74 15.57 -28.05
CA ARG A 92 10.60 15.59 -27.13
C ARG A 92 9.62 16.72 -27.46
N LEU A 93 10.14 17.91 -27.80
CA LEU A 93 9.33 19.03 -28.25
C LEU A 93 8.62 18.72 -29.58
N GLU A 94 9.30 18.11 -30.55
CA GLU A 94 8.69 17.71 -31.82
C GLU A 94 7.60 16.67 -31.65
N LEU A 95 7.84 15.65 -30.82
CA LEU A 95 6.83 14.63 -30.52
C LEU A 95 5.60 15.25 -29.87
N LYS A 96 5.82 16.16 -28.92
CA LYS A 96 4.74 16.87 -28.25
C LYS A 96 3.95 17.75 -29.23
N ARG A 97 4.64 18.50 -30.09
CA ARG A 97 4.01 19.31 -31.14
C ARG A 97 3.18 18.44 -32.10
N LYS A 98 3.71 17.29 -32.53
CA LYS A 98 2.97 16.35 -33.40
C LYS A 98 1.73 15.81 -32.71
N GLN A 99 1.81 15.45 -31.42
CA GLN A 99 0.63 15.01 -30.66
C GLN A 99 -0.40 16.11 -30.52
N GLU A 100 0.01 17.35 -30.26
CA GLU A 100 -0.87 18.52 -30.17
C GLU A 100 -1.54 18.83 -31.52
N GLU A 101 -0.79 18.73 -32.63
CA GLU A 101 -1.32 18.90 -33.98
C GLU A 101 -2.29 17.78 -34.37
N GLU A 102 -1.98 16.53 -34.03
CA GLU A 102 -2.87 15.39 -34.27
C GLU A 102 -4.18 15.54 -33.47
N LEU A 103 -4.09 15.97 -32.21
CA LEU A 103 -5.25 16.27 -31.37
C LEU A 103 -6.07 17.44 -31.95
N ALA A 104 -5.42 18.51 -32.40
CA ALA A 104 -6.09 19.67 -32.99
C ALA A 104 -6.80 19.34 -34.31
N LEU A 105 -6.21 18.45 -35.13
CA LEU A 105 -6.84 17.92 -36.34
C LEU A 105 -8.06 17.06 -36.01
N MET A 106 -8.03 16.26 -34.93
CA MET A 106 -9.21 15.51 -34.46
C MET A 106 -10.35 16.43 -33.99
N TYR A 107 -10.06 17.65 -33.53
CA TYR A 107 -11.07 18.65 -33.18
C TYR A 107 -11.66 19.40 -34.39
N ALA A 108 -11.04 19.31 -35.57
CA ALA A 108 -11.42 20.12 -36.73
C ALA A 108 -12.64 19.57 -37.50
N ASP A 109 -12.98 18.29 -37.39
CA ASP A 109 -14.18 17.69 -37.99
C ASP A 109 -15.11 17.09 -36.91
N PRO A 110 -16.19 17.80 -36.53
CA PRO A 110 -17.16 17.34 -35.53
C PRO A 110 -17.93 16.06 -35.90
N PHE A 111 -17.88 15.61 -37.16
CA PHE A 111 -18.65 14.46 -37.66
C PHE A 111 -17.80 13.21 -37.95
N ASP A 112 -16.49 13.25 -37.69
CA ASP A 112 -15.63 12.09 -37.80
C ASP A 112 -15.85 11.13 -36.61
N VAL A 113 -16.39 9.95 -36.92
CA VAL A 113 -16.74 8.90 -35.95
C VAL A 113 -15.49 8.37 -35.22
N GLU A 114 -14.33 8.34 -35.89
CA GLU A 114 -13.09 7.91 -35.24
C GLU A 114 -12.56 8.96 -34.27
N ALA A 115 -12.66 10.25 -34.62
CA ALA A 115 -12.32 11.36 -33.73
C ALA A 115 -13.24 11.41 -32.50
N GLN A 116 -14.56 11.28 -32.67
CA GLN A 116 -15.50 11.21 -31.55
C GLN A 116 -15.21 10.05 -30.60
N LYS A 117 -14.87 8.87 -31.14
CA LYS A 117 -14.53 7.69 -30.32
C LYS A 117 -13.21 7.88 -29.55
N LYS A 118 -12.22 8.53 -30.15
CA LYS A 118 -10.97 8.89 -29.46
C LYS A 118 -11.20 9.95 -28.37
N ILE A 119 -12.04 10.95 -28.64
CA ILE A 119 -12.42 11.97 -27.66
C ILE A 119 -13.18 11.33 -26.48
N GLU A 120 -14.13 10.45 -26.76
CA GLU A 120 -14.86 9.71 -25.73
C GLU A 120 -13.92 8.86 -24.86
N ALA A 121 -12.97 8.15 -25.49
CA ALA A 121 -11.97 7.36 -24.78
C ALA A 121 -11.07 8.25 -23.90
N ALA A 122 -10.65 9.41 -24.39
CA ALA A 122 -9.83 10.35 -23.64
C ALA A 122 -10.58 10.96 -22.45
N ILE A 123 -11.86 11.34 -22.62
CA ILE A 123 -12.72 11.83 -21.53
C ILE A 123 -12.92 10.74 -20.47
N ARG A 124 -13.18 9.51 -20.91
CA ARG A 124 -13.33 8.36 -20.01
C ARG A 124 -12.06 8.10 -19.23
N GLN A 125 -10.91 8.11 -19.89
CA GLN A 125 -9.62 7.90 -19.22
C GLN A 125 -9.36 9.00 -18.20
N LYS A 126 -9.60 10.26 -18.55
CA LYS A 126 -9.47 11.39 -17.63
C LYS A 126 -10.36 11.25 -16.39
N GLY A 127 -11.61 10.81 -16.55
CA GLY A 127 -12.50 10.55 -15.41
C GLY A 127 -12.04 9.38 -14.52
N ILE A 128 -11.39 8.37 -15.10
CA ILE A 128 -10.76 7.28 -14.34
C ILE A 128 -9.57 7.82 -13.55
N ASP A 129 -8.72 8.61 -14.18
CA ASP A 129 -7.50 9.18 -13.57
C ASP A 129 -7.86 10.16 -12.44
N GLU A 130 -8.85 11.04 -12.64
CA GLU A 130 -9.35 11.95 -11.60
C GLU A 130 -9.93 11.18 -10.40
N ASN A 131 -10.70 10.12 -10.64
CA ASN A 131 -11.23 9.27 -9.56
C ASN A 131 -10.11 8.49 -8.85
N TRP A 132 -9.08 8.08 -9.58
CA TRP A 132 -7.91 7.41 -9.01
C TRP A 132 -7.10 8.35 -8.11
N GLU A 133 -6.85 9.60 -8.54
CA GLU A 133 -6.21 10.62 -7.72
C GLU A 133 -7.04 10.94 -6.47
N ALA A 134 -8.35 11.09 -6.61
CA ALA A 134 -9.25 11.27 -5.48
C ALA A 134 -9.22 10.09 -4.50
N ALA A 135 -9.11 8.86 -5.01
CA ALA A 135 -8.97 7.67 -4.18
C ALA A 135 -7.62 7.65 -3.42
N LEU A 136 -6.52 8.08 -4.05
CA LEU A 136 -5.22 8.21 -3.39
C LEU A 136 -5.25 9.24 -2.26
N GLU A 137 -5.94 10.36 -2.45
CA GLU A 137 -6.05 11.43 -1.47
C GLU A 137 -7.01 11.10 -0.32
N HIS A 138 -8.16 10.52 -0.63
CA HIS A 138 -9.23 10.31 0.35
C HIS A 138 -9.33 8.89 0.90
N ASN A 139 -8.78 7.90 0.21
CA ASN A 139 -8.86 6.50 0.60
C ASN A 139 -7.55 5.75 0.28
N PRO A 140 -6.42 6.17 0.88
CA PRO A 140 -5.12 5.53 0.66
C PRO A 140 -5.16 4.04 1.04
N GLU A 141 -6.08 3.62 1.92
CA GLU A 141 -6.28 2.21 2.30
C GLU A 141 -6.77 1.34 1.14
N ALA A 142 -7.41 1.91 0.10
CA ALA A 142 -7.80 1.16 -1.11
C ALA A 142 -6.59 0.59 -1.86
N PHE A 143 -5.39 1.16 -1.62
CA PHE A 143 -4.13 0.76 -2.26
C PHE A 143 -3.15 0.07 -1.31
N ALA A 144 -3.44 0.05 0.00
CA ALA A 144 -2.63 -0.64 1.01
C ALA A 144 -3.17 -2.06 1.27
N ARG A 145 -2.28 -3.05 1.41
CA ARG A 145 -2.70 -4.39 1.85
C ARG A 145 -3.16 -4.31 3.30
N VAL A 146 -4.45 -4.51 3.55
CA VAL A 146 -5.02 -4.54 4.90
C VAL A 146 -4.43 -5.73 5.67
N VAL A 147 -3.84 -5.45 6.83
CA VAL A 147 -3.32 -6.47 7.73
C VAL A 147 -4.49 -7.17 8.40
N MET A 148 -4.52 -8.50 8.34
CA MET A 148 -5.58 -9.30 8.97
C MET A 148 -5.42 -9.32 10.49
N LEU A 149 -6.53 -9.43 11.21
CA LEU A 149 -6.56 -9.38 12.67
C LEU A 149 -6.17 -10.73 13.28
N TYR A 150 -4.99 -10.79 13.90
CA TYR A 150 -4.54 -11.94 14.67
C TYR A 150 -4.29 -11.56 16.12
N VAL A 151 -4.51 -12.48 17.06
CA VAL A 151 -4.15 -12.31 18.47
C VAL A 151 -3.47 -13.57 19.00
N ASP A 152 -2.56 -13.41 19.96
CA ASP A 152 -1.98 -14.54 20.68
C ASP A 152 -2.99 -15.13 21.66
N MET A 153 -3.16 -16.45 21.60
CA MET A 153 -3.94 -17.24 22.54
C MET A 153 -3.16 -18.48 22.95
N GLU A 154 -3.60 -19.14 24.01
CA GLU A 154 -2.98 -20.37 24.49
C GLU A 154 -4.04 -21.42 24.81
N VAL A 155 -3.81 -22.66 24.37
CA VAL A 155 -4.68 -23.82 24.67
C VAL A 155 -3.83 -24.91 25.28
N ASN A 156 -4.16 -25.36 26.48
CA ASN A 156 -3.40 -26.39 27.21
C ASN A 156 -1.88 -26.12 27.26
N GLY A 157 -1.46 -24.86 27.43
CA GLY A 157 -0.03 -24.49 27.45
C GLY A 157 0.60 -24.28 26.06
N VAL A 158 -0.14 -24.54 24.98
CA VAL A 158 0.36 -24.37 23.61
C VAL A 158 -0.02 -22.99 23.08
N PRO A 159 0.96 -22.13 22.75
CA PRO A 159 0.70 -20.84 22.13
C PRO A 159 0.24 -21.03 20.67
N LEU A 160 -0.72 -20.21 20.26
CA LEU A 160 -1.25 -20.18 18.91
C LEU A 160 -1.65 -18.76 18.51
N LYS A 161 -1.60 -18.47 17.21
CA LYS A 161 -2.08 -17.22 16.63
C LYS A 161 -3.51 -17.44 16.14
N ALA A 162 -4.47 -16.78 16.78
CA ALA A 162 -5.88 -16.89 16.43
C ALA A 162 -6.26 -15.81 15.42
N PHE A 163 -6.77 -16.23 14.25
CA PHE A 163 -7.37 -15.32 13.28
C PHE A 163 -8.75 -14.85 13.79
N VAL A 164 -8.96 -13.55 13.92
CA VAL A 164 -10.21 -12.97 14.43
C VAL A 164 -11.13 -12.62 13.26
N ASP A 165 -12.22 -13.36 13.13
CA ASP A 165 -13.14 -13.23 11.99
C ASP A 165 -14.60 -13.11 12.46
N SER A 166 -15.13 -11.89 12.41
CA SER A 166 -16.55 -11.63 12.71
C SER A 166 -17.51 -12.08 11.60
N GLY A 167 -17.01 -12.36 10.39
CA GLY A 167 -17.78 -12.89 9.27
C GLY A 167 -18.01 -14.39 9.34
N ALA A 168 -17.20 -15.11 10.11
CA ALA A 168 -17.36 -16.54 10.34
C ALA A 168 -18.40 -16.82 11.44
N GLN A 169 -19.42 -17.64 11.11
CA GLN A 169 -20.45 -18.00 12.08
C GLN A 169 -19.91 -18.86 13.23
N SER A 170 -18.88 -19.67 13.00
CA SER A 170 -18.36 -20.63 13.97
C SER A 170 -16.86 -20.52 14.14
N THR A 171 -16.40 -20.71 15.36
CA THR A 171 -14.98 -20.83 15.70
C THR A 171 -14.45 -22.18 15.24
N ILE A 172 -13.29 -22.17 14.60
CA ILE A 172 -12.69 -23.34 13.94
C ILE A 172 -11.28 -23.56 14.46
N ILE A 173 -10.92 -24.83 14.63
CA ILE A 173 -9.54 -25.27 14.88
C ILE A 173 -9.17 -26.33 13.85
N SER A 174 -7.95 -26.29 13.31
CA SER A 174 -7.49 -27.36 12.43
C SER A 174 -7.17 -28.63 13.21
N LYS A 175 -7.24 -29.77 12.52
CA LYS A 175 -6.87 -31.08 13.07
C LYS A 175 -5.47 -31.07 13.68
N SER A 176 -4.49 -30.53 12.96
CA SER A 176 -3.09 -30.46 13.40
C SER A 176 -2.91 -29.58 14.64
N CYS A 177 -3.61 -28.44 14.70
CA CYS A 177 -3.61 -27.57 15.88
C CYS A 177 -4.29 -28.26 17.08
N ALA A 178 -5.44 -28.91 16.87
CA ALA A 178 -6.14 -29.65 17.91
C ALA A 178 -5.33 -30.84 18.46
N GLU A 179 -4.54 -31.51 17.61
CA GLU A 179 -3.61 -32.56 18.00
C GLU A 179 -2.47 -32.01 18.86
N ARG A 180 -1.81 -30.94 18.39
CA ARG A 180 -0.74 -30.26 19.13
C ARG A 180 -1.21 -29.75 20.49
N CYS A 181 -2.46 -29.30 20.59
CA CYS A 181 -3.09 -28.84 21.82
C CYS A 181 -3.64 -29.97 22.71
N GLY A 182 -3.54 -31.25 22.31
CA GLY A 182 -4.06 -32.38 23.08
C GLY A 182 -5.59 -32.43 23.20
N LEU A 183 -6.30 -31.82 22.25
CA LEU A 183 -7.76 -31.69 22.25
C LEU A 183 -8.50 -32.83 21.54
N LEU A 184 -7.81 -33.67 20.73
CA LEU A 184 -8.47 -34.71 19.93
C LEU A 184 -9.28 -35.72 20.75
N ARG A 185 -8.93 -35.94 22.02
CA ARG A 185 -9.70 -36.80 22.95
C ARG A 185 -11.12 -36.28 23.24
N LEU A 186 -11.38 -35.00 22.97
CA LEU A 186 -12.66 -34.33 23.17
C LEU A 186 -13.49 -34.23 21.87
N LEU A 187 -12.97 -34.77 20.76
CA LEU A 187 -13.60 -34.67 19.45
C LEU A 187 -14.86 -35.54 19.38
N ASP A 188 -16.02 -34.90 19.25
CA ASP A 188 -17.28 -35.57 18.98
C ASP A 188 -17.53 -35.69 17.48
N GLN A 189 -17.35 -36.90 16.95
CA GLN A 189 -17.50 -37.21 15.53
C GLN A 189 -18.98 -37.29 15.08
N ARG A 190 -19.96 -37.20 15.99
CA ARG A 190 -21.38 -37.13 15.59
C ARG A 190 -21.70 -35.85 14.82
N TYR A 191 -20.85 -34.84 14.93
CA TYR A 191 -20.98 -33.53 14.29
C TYR A 191 -20.13 -33.42 13.01
N ARG A 192 -19.83 -34.55 12.36
CA ARG A 192 -19.18 -34.53 11.05
C ARG A 192 -20.08 -33.94 9.98
N GLY A 193 -19.48 -33.34 8.96
CA GLY A 193 -20.18 -32.67 7.89
C GLY A 193 -19.24 -32.01 6.90
N ILE A 194 -19.76 -31.12 6.08
CA ILE A 194 -18.98 -30.34 5.12
C ILE A 194 -19.11 -28.86 5.50
N ALA A 195 -17.99 -28.17 5.67
CA ALA A 195 -17.98 -26.74 5.88
C ALA A 195 -18.15 -26.02 4.54
N VAL A 196 -19.12 -25.10 4.49
CA VAL A 196 -19.34 -24.21 3.35
C VAL A 196 -18.90 -22.81 3.75
N GLY A 197 -18.05 -22.18 2.94
CA GLY A 197 -17.63 -20.79 3.14
C GLY A 197 -16.14 -20.57 3.46
N VAL A 198 -15.34 -21.64 3.67
CA VAL A 198 -13.90 -21.54 3.99
C VAL A 198 -13.06 -22.45 3.09
N GLY A 199 -13.46 -22.58 1.82
CA GLY A 199 -13.10 -23.73 0.98
C GLY A 199 -13.93 -24.96 1.36
N GLN A 200 -14.14 -25.89 0.43
CA GLN A 200 -14.83 -27.14 0.74
C GLN A 200 -13.91 -28.01 1.61
N SER A 201 -14.07 -27.91 2.93
CA SER A 201 -13.30 -28.68 3.90
C SER A 201 -14.21 -29.60 4.70
N GLU A 202 -13.74 -30.82 4.94
CA GLU A 202 -14.45 -31.80 5.76
C GLU A 202 -14.43 -31.38 7.24
N ILE A 203 -15.60 -31.35 7.87
CA ILE A 203 -15.73 -31.24 9.32
C ILE A 203 -15.51 -32.62 9.93
N LEU A 204 -14.44 -32.75 10.72
CA LEU A 204 -14.07 -33.99 11.40
C LEU A 204 -14.90 -34.22 12.68
N GLY A 205 -15.46 -33.16 13.24
CA GLY A 205 -16.33 -33.20 14.41
C GLY A 205 -16.31 -31.89 15.17
N ARG A 206 -16.80 -31.92 16.41
CA ARG A 206 -16.90 -30.75 17.29
C ARG A 206 -16.28 -31.02 18.65
N ILE A 207 -15.58 -30.03 19.19
CA ILE A 207 -15.18 -29.98 20.60
C ILE A 207 -16.16 -29.04 21.30
N HIS A 208 -16.93 -29.56 22.25
CA HIS A 208 -18.03 -28.82 22.86
C HIS A 208 -17.55 -27.74 23.83
N VAL A 209 -16.54 -28.04 24.63
CA VAL A 209 -15.94 -27.11 25.60
C VAL A 209 -14.46 -27.44 25.78
N ALA A 210 -13.59 -26.46 25.56
CA ALA A 210 -12.24 -26.45 26.11
C ALA A 210 -11.84 -25.02 26.53
N PRO A 211 -11.01 -24.87 27.58
CA PRO A 211 -10.55 -23.57 28.02
C PRO A 211 -9.48 -23.01 27.05
N ILE A 212 -9.69 -21.77 26.60
CA ILE A 212 -8.70 -20.96 25.90
C ILE A 212 -8.23 -19.87 26.83
N LYS A 213 -6.91 -19.72 26.98
CA LYS A 213 -6.33 -18.60 27.68
C LYS A 213 -6.13 -17.43 26.72
N ILE A 214 -6.68 -16.28 27.09
CA ILE A 214 -6.51 -15.01 26.39
C ILE A 214 -5.98 -14.01 27.43
N GLY A 215 -4.77 -13.49 27.19
CA GLY A 215 -4.03 -12.75 28.21
C GLY A 215 -3.77 -13.62 29.45
N HIS A 216 -4.45 -13.30 30.55
CA HIS A 216 -4.31 -13.99 31.83
C HIS A 216 -5.58 -14.75 32.28
N VAL A 217 -6.64 -14.76 31.47
CA VAL A 217 -7.94 -15.35 31.83
C VAL A 217 -8.26 -16.53 30.92
N PHE A 218 -8.92 -17.55 31.46
CA PHE A 218 -9.39 -18.72 30.72
C PHE A 218 -10.89 -18.59 30.37
N TYR A 219 -11.20 -18.76 29.09
CA TYR A 219 -12.54 -18.69 28.54
C TYR A 219 -12.99 -20.06 28.01
N PRO A 220 -14.18 -20.56 28.39
CA PRO A 220 -14.68 -21.83 27.88
C PRO A 220 -15.22 -21.66 26.46
N CYS A 221 -14.57 -22.26 25.47
CA CYS A 221 -14.91 -22.12 24.05
C CYS A 221 -15.29 -23.46 23.41
N SER A 222 -16.10 -23.42 22.34
CA SER A 222 -16.44 -24.58 21.51
C SER A 222 -15.80 -24.43 20.12
N PHE A 223 -15.37 -25.53 19.50
CA PHE A 223 -14.68 -25.50 18.22
C PHE A 223 -15.26 -26.51 17.24
N THR A 224 -15.38 -26.10 15.99
CA THR A 224 -15.52 -27.03 14.87
C THR A 224 -14.13 -27.45 14.43
N VAL A 225 -13.89 -28.76 14.28
CA VAL A 225 -12.58 -29.28 13.86
C VAL A 225 -12.59 -29.56 12.37
N LEU A 226 -11.72 -28.88 11.61
CA LEU A 226 -11.57 -29.06 10.17
C LEU A 226 -10.20 -29.65 9.80
N ASP A 227 -10.14 -30.35 8.67
CA ASP A 227 -8.87 -30.64 8.01
C ASP A 227 -8.48 -29.48 7.09
N ALA A 228 -7.82 -28.46 7.67
CA ALA A 228 -7.45 -27.23 6.98
C ALA A 228 -5.95 -26.93 7.26
N PRO A 229 -5.04 -27.24 6.33
CA PRO A 229 -3.60 -27.11 6.57
C PRO A 229 -3.11 -25.65 6.62
N ASN A 230 -3.83 -24.73 5.99
CA ASN A 230 -3.42 -23.31 5.87
C ASN A 230 -3.97 -22.41 6.99
N MET A 231 -4.66 -22.97 7.97
CA MET A 231 -5.28 -22.24 9.06
C MET A 231 -5.08 -23.03 10.35
N GLU A 232 -4.58 -22.39 11.41
CA GLU A 232 -4.47 -23.07 12.71
C GLU A 232 -5.75 -22.91 13.53
N PHE A 233 -6.16 -21.67 13.74
CA PHE A 233 -7.27 -21.33 14.61
C PHE A 233 -7.98 -20.07 14.12
N LEU A 234 -9.30 -20.14 13.99
CA LEU A 234 -10.17 -19.03 13.63
C LEU A 234 -11.15 -18.80 14.78
N PHE A 235 -11.12 -17.59 15.33
CA PHE A 235 -12.01 -17.11 16.39
C PHE A 235 -13.21 -16.39 15.78
N GLY A 236 -14.33 -17.11 15.73
CA GLY A 236 -15.54 -16.72 15.01
C GLY A 236 -16.55 -15.93 15.84
N LEU A 237 -17.62 -15.50 15.18
CA LEU A 237 -18.68 -14.66 15.76
C LEU A 237 -19.40 -15.33 16.94
N ASP A 238 -19.51 -16.66 16.96
CA ASP A 238 -20.09 -17.42 18.07
C ASP A 238 -19.37 -17.16 19.39
N MET A 239 -18.03 -17.24 19.40
CA MET A 239 -17.22 -17.02 20.60
C MET A 239 -17.02 -15.53 20.87
N LEU A 240 -16.86 -14.70 19.83
CA LEU A 240 -16.83 -13.24 19.98
C LEU A 240 -18.08 -12.71 20.68
N ARG A 241 -19.26 -13.19 20.28
CA ARG A 241 -20.54 -12.79 20.89
C ARG A 241 -20.68 -13.37 22.30
N LYS A 242 -20.35 -14.65 22.49
CA LYS A 242 -20.44 -15.33 23.80
C LYS A 242 -19.62 -14.62 24.87
N HIS A 243 -18.41 -14.19 24.53
CA HIS A 243 -17.48 -13.54 25.46
C HIS A 243 -17.52 -12.00 25.39
N GLN A 244 -18.55 -11.43 24.76
CA GLN A 244 -18.77 -9.98 24.68
C GLN A 244 -17.51 -9.23 24.22
N CYS A 245 -16.89 -9.73 23.16
CA CYS A 245 -15.64 -9.17 22.66
C CYS A 245 -15.86 -7.83 21.97
N ILE A 246 -14.85 -6.96 22.03
CA ILE A 246 -14.79 -5.69 21.31
C ILE A 246 -13.55 -5.73 20.41
N ILE A 247 -13.78 -5.67 19.09
CA ILE A 247 -12.72 -5.47 18.10
C ILE A 247 -12.45 -3.97 18.05
N ASP A 248 -11.46 -3.51 18.81
CA ASP A 248 -11.11 -2.11 18.93
C ASP A 248 -9.99 -1.78 17.94
N LEU A 249 -10.40 -1.38 16.73
CA LEU A 249 -9.47 -1.02 15.65
C LEU A 249 -8.77 0.32 15.89
N LYS A 250 -9.33 1.17 16.77
CA LYS A 250 -8.71 2.46 17.12
C LYS A 250 -7.48 2.23 17.98
N GLU A 251 -7.59 1.39 19.01
CA GLU A 251 -6.49 1.05 19.91
C GLU A 251 -5.71 -0.20 19.43
N ASN A 252 -6.13 -0.80 18.32
CA ASN A 252 -5.57 -2.01 17.73
C ASN A 252 -5.49 -3.20 18.72
N VAL A 253 -6.57 -3.45 19.46
CA VAL A 253 -6.69 -4.52 20.46
C VAL A 253 -7.99 -5.31 20.31
N LEU A 254 -7.95 -6.58 20.69
CA LEU A 254 -9.15 -7.35 21.00
C LEU A 254 -9.41 -7.27 22.50
N ARG A 255 -10.58 -6.74 22.87
CA ARG A 255 -11.06 -6.78 24.26
C ARG A 255 -12.00 -7.96 24.44
N VAL A 256 -11.90 -8.66 25.57
CA VAL A 256 -12.70 -9.86 25.89
C VAL A 256 -13.34 -9.67 27.27
N GLY A 257 -14.52 -10.26 27.47
CA GLY A 257 -15.26 -10.17 28.74
C GLY A 257 -15.87 -8.78 28.97
N GLY A 258 -16.32 -8.10 27.92
CA GLY A 258 -16.84 -6.74 28.06
C GLY A 258 -15.79 -5.66 28.37
N GLY A 259 -14.50 -5.97 28.21
CA GLY A 259 -13.40 -5.02 28.42
C GLY A 259 -12.44 -5.39 29.56
N GLU A 260 -12.67 -6.50 30.27
CA GLU A 260 -11.82 -6.95 31.38
C GLU A 260 -10.40 -7.31 30.94
N VAL A 261 -10.27 -7.95 29.78
CA VAL A 261 -8.98 -8.33 29.20
C VAL A 261 -8.79 -7.63 27.87
N SER A 262 -7.60 -7.12 27.63
CA SER A 262 -7.20 -6.50 26.36
C SER A 262 -5.93 -7.17 25.86
N VAL A 263 -5.94 -7.64 24.61
CA VAL A 263 -4.76 -8.20 23.94
C VAL A 263 -4.53 -7.47 22.61
N PRO A 264 -3.27 -7.13 22.26
CA PRO A 264 -2.98 -6.43 21.01
C PRO A 264 -3.21 -7.32 19.80
N PHE A 265 -3.66 -6.73 18.70
CA PHE A 265 -3.57 -7.38 17.41
C PHE A 265 -2.12 -7.47 16.95
N LEU A 266 -1.73 -8.61 16.38
CA LEU A 266 -0.41 -8.81 15.80
C LEU A 266 -0.25 -7.92 14.57
N GLN A 267 0.88 -7.21 14.49
CA GLN A 267 1.25 -6.47 13.28
C GLN A 267 1.76 -7.45 12.23
N GLY A 268 1.37 -7.25 10.97
CA GLY A 268 1.75 -8.13 9.86
C GLY A 268 3.27 -8.14 9.65
N GLU A 269 3.81 -9.34 9.40
CA GLU A 269 5.13 -9.51 8.75
C GLU A 269 4.98 -9.34 7.23
#